data_AF-A0A433TWL2-F1
#
_entry.id   AF-A0A433TWL2-F1
#
_cell.length_a   1.000
_cell.length_b   1.000
_cell.length_c   1.000
_cell.angle_alpha   90.00
_cell.angle_beta   90.00
_cell.angle_gamma   90.00
#
_symmetry.space_group_name_H-M   'P 1'
#
loop_
_entity.id
_entity.type
_entity.pdbx_description
1 polymer ?
#
loop_
_entity_poly.entity_id
_entity_poly.type
_entity_poly.pdbx_seq_one_letter_code
_entity_poly.pdbx_strand_id
1 'polypeptide(L)'
;MQSSILALVLLGLTSQALSSDICQAPQSESVFFLTNSRSDFYVANDFTQGKVLITFGDNGHAALWCIVDLVSGYTYLNTPEGGCKKTLYTDEQNALFEQCLPDTAVLERSGDVDFYSMSAPTLDWLVGMQPVPDTEYYFRHFSRFFHENVVSEDSTYGVVYQYSLGISDPTVFDKDLSVCEDAPLDRASK
;
A
#
# COMPACT_ATOMS: atom_id res chain seq x y z
N MET A 1 -30.83 -43.95 -24.61
CA MET A 1 -30.12 -42.71 -24.98
C MET A 1 -30.28 -41.71 -23.83
N GLN A 2 -29.39 -41.74 -22.83
CA GLN A 2 -29.48 -40.85 -21.66
C GLN A 2 -28.14 -40.87 -20.89
N SER A 3 -27.04 -40.42 -21.49
CA SER A 3 -25.74 -40.36 -20.79
C SER A 3 -24.83 -39.21 -21.23
N SER A 4 -25.35 -38.15 -21.85
CA SER A 4 -24.51 -37.06 -22.39
C SER A 4 -24.73 -35.69 -21.76
N ILE A 5 -25.71 -35.52 -20.86
CA ILE A 5 -26.04 -34.21 -20.28
C ILE A 5 -25.23 -33.91 -19.00
N LEU A 6 -24.79 -34.93 -18.26
CA LEU A 6 -24.08 -34.71 -17.00
C LEU A 6 -22.65 -34.14 -17.17
N ALA A 7 -22.00 -34.38 -18.32
CA ALA A 7 -20.61 -33.97 -18.54
C ALA A 7 -20.45 -32.45 -18.82
N LEU A 8 -21.46 -31.80 -19.41
CA LEU A 8 -21.40 -30.36 -19.69
C LEU A 8 -21.58 -29.49 -18.44
N VAL A 9 -22.28 -30.00 -17.41
CA VAL A 9 -22.47 -29.26 -16.15
C VAL A 9 -21.20 -29.32 -15.28
N LEU A 10 -20.41 -30.40 -15.38
CA LEU A 10 -19.13 -30.54 -14.69
C LEU A 10 -18.00 -29.69 -15.29
N LEU A 11 -18.05 -29.41 -16.60
CA LEU A 11 -17.09 -28.52 -17.27
C LEU A 11 -17.42 -27.01 -17.09
N GLY A 12 -18.63 -26.67 -16.65
CA GLY A 12 -19.04 -25.29 -16.38
C GLY A 12 -18.71 -24.77 -14.97
N LEU A 13 -18.26 -25.66 -14.07
CA LEU A 13 -18.01 -25.33 -12.65
C LEU A 13 -16.55 -24.99 -12.34
N THR A 14 -15.63 -25.10 -13.30
CA THR A 14 -14.21 -24.73 -13.10
C THR A 14 -13.88 -23.29 -13.51
N SER A 15 -14.88 -22.51 -13.94
CA SER A 15 -14.71 -21.12 -14.35
C SER A 15 -15.26 -20.12 -13.33
N GLN A 16 -15.41 -20.52 -12.07
CA GLN A 16 -15.22 -19.54 -11.01
C GLN A 16 -13.72 -19.26 -10.99
N ALA A 17 -13.30 -18.30 -11.82
CA ALA A 17 -12.05 -17.62 -11.61
C ALA A 17 -12.01 -17.28 -10.13
N LEU A 18 -11.15 -17.98 -9.38
CA LEU A 18 -10.70 -17.51 -8.09
C LEU A 18 -10.11 -16.14 -8.39
N SER A 19 -10.90 -15.09 -8.21
CA SER A 19 -10.36 -13.76 -7.98
C SER A 19 -9.68 -13.90 -6.63
N SER A 20 -8.46 -14.45 -6.64
CA SER A 20 -7.58 -14.38 -5.50
C SER A 20 -7.25 -12.91 -5.35
N ASP A 21 -7.78 -12.29 -4.30
CA ASP A 21 -7.48 -10.91 -3.98
C ASP A 21 -5.96 -10.73 -4.01
N ILE A 22 -5.49 -9.72 -4.74
CA ILE A 22 -4.06 -9.46 -4.90
C ILE A 22 -3.60 -8.73 -3.64
N CYS A 23 -3.18 -9.52 -2.64
CA CYS A 23 -2.89 -9.03 -1.31
C CYS A 23 -1.40 -9.09 -0.97
N GLN A 24 -0.95 -8.08 -0.23
CA GLN A 24 0.32 -8.12 0.48
C GLN A 24 0.23 -9.05 1.69
N ALA A 25 1.39 -9.50 2.17
CA ALA A 25 1.46 -10.27 3.41
C ALA A 25 0.94 -9.44 4.60
N PRO A 26 0.28 -10.07 5.61
CA PRO A 26 -0.29 -9.36 6.76
C PRO A 26 0.71 -8.49 7.52
N GLN A 27 1.97 -8.91 7.54
CA GLN A 27 3.09 -8.13 8.06
C GLN A 27 4.24 -8.17 7.05
N SER A 28 4.80 -7.00 6.75
CA SER A 28 5.95 -6.90 5.83
C SER A 28 6.73 -5.61 6.02
N GLU A 29 7.98 -5.63 5.58
CA GLU A 29 8.84 -4.44 5.47
C GLU A 29 9.33 -4.29 4.03
N SER A 30 9.55 -3.07 3.60
CA SER A 30 10.01 -2.75 2.24
C SER A 30 10.87 -1.49 2.23
N VAL A 31 11.89 -1.46 1.38
CA VAL A 31 12.66 -0.25 1.09
C VAL A 31 12.50 0.10 -0.38
N PHE A 32 12.00 1.32 -0.61
CA PHE A 32 11.82 1.92 -1.91
C PHE A 32 13.00 2.86 -2.19
N PHE A 33 13.56 2.77 -3.39
CA PHE A 33 14.37 3.84 -3.95
C PHE A 33 13.46 4.80 -4.73
N LEU A 34 13.31 6.02 -4.24
CA LEU A 34 12.51 7.06 -4.89
C LEU A 34 13.31 7.68 -6.03
N THR A 35 12.87 7.48 -7.27
CA THR A 35 13.73 7.73 -8.46
C THR A 35 14.01 9.21 -8.70
N ASN A 36 13.06 10.07 -8.34
CA ASN A 36 13.13 11.51 -8.57
C ASN A 36 14.00 12.20 -7.50
N SER A 37 13.71 11.98 -6.22
CA SER A 37 14.50 12.52 -5.09
C SER A 37 15.85 11.80 -4.89
N ARG A 38 16.01 10.59 -5.44
CA ARG A 38 17.16 9.69 -5.24
C ARG A 38 17.43 9.40 -3.76
N SER A 39 16.36 9.21 -3.00
CA SER A 39 16.39 8.91 -1.58
C SER A 39 15.71 7.58 -1.30
N ASP A 40 16.07 6.97 -0.17
CA ASP A 40 15.38 5.80 0.33
C ASP A 40 14.11 6.17 1.08
N PHE A 41 13.17 5.23 1.06
CA PHE A 41 11.89 5.33 1.72
C PHE A 41 11.50 3.95 2.23
N TYR A 42 11.44 3.83 3.55
CA TYR A 42 11.13 2.58 4.23
C TYR A 42 9.65 2.52 4.59
N VAL A 43 9.04 1.36 4.39
CA VAL A 43 7.65 1.07 4.73
C VAL A 43 7.58 -0.18 5.57
N ALA A 44 6.87 -0.13 6.69
CA ALA A 44 6.45 -1.29 7.45
C ALA A 44 4.92 -1.37 7.47
N ASN A 45 4.37 -2.53 7.13
CA ASN A 45 2.94 -2.79 7.14
C ASN A 45 2.62 -3.79 8.25
N ASP A 46 1.69 -3.44 9.14
CA ASP A 46 1.02 -4.37 10.06
C ASP A 46 -0.49 -4.30 9.83
N PHE A 47 -0.97 -5.03 8.82
CA PHE A 47 -2.40 -5.08 8.50
C PHE A 47 -3.21 -5.79 9.57
N THR A 48 -2.57 -6.62 10.41
CA THR A 48 -3.26 -7.27 11.55
C THR A 48 -3.66 -6.27 12.63
N GLN A 49 -2.97 -5.13 12.70
CA GLN A 49 -3.28 -4.00 13.58
C GLN A 49 -3.81 -2.77 12.82
N GLY A 50 -3.94 -2.86 11.49
CA GLY A 50 -4.33 -1.76 10.62
C GLY A 50 -3.36 -0.57 10.67
N LYS A 51 -2.05 -0.82 10.68
CA LYS A 51 -1.01 0.21 10.74
C LYS A 51 -0.08 0.13 9.54
N VAL A 52 0.25 1.27 8.96
CA VAL A 52 1.34 1.41 7.99
C VAL A 52 2.26 2.51 8.46
N LEU A 53 3.54 2.19 8.65
CA LEU A 53 4.59 3.14 8.94
C LEU A 53 5.36 3.43 7.66
N ILE A 54 5.61 4.71 7.44
CA ILE A 54 6.41 5.25 6.37
C ILE A 54 7.51 6.12 6.98
N THR A 55 8.74 5.97 6.50
CA THR A 55 9.87 6.79 6.96
C THR A 55 10.76 7.18 5.79
N PHE A 56 11.27 8.41 5.80
CA PHE A 56 12.21 8.89 4.78
C PHE A 56 13.63 8.51 5.18
N GLY A 57 14.08 7.37 4.67
CA GLY A 57 15.31 6.66 5.02
C GLY A 57 15.19 5.18 4.67
N ASP A 58 16.22 4.41 4.98
CA ASP A 58 16.29 2.96 4.71
C ASP A 58 15.80 2.08 5.88
N ASN A 59 15.31 2.68 6.97
CA ASN A 59 14.84 1.99 8.17
C ASN A 59 13.74 2.75 8.93
N GLY A 60 13.02 2.05 9.81
CA GLY A 60 11.87 2.57 10.56
C GLY A 60 12.15 3.59 11.67
N HIS A 61 13.41 3.95 11.92
CA HIS A 61 13.81 4.89 12.98
C HIS A 61 14.16 6.30 12.46
N ALA A 62 13.90 6.60 11.18
CA ALA A 62 14.14 7.93 10.65
C ALA A 62 13.35 9.02 11.40
N ALA A 63 13.91 10.23 11.47
CA ALA A 63 13.29 11.36 12.15
C ALA A 63 11.98 11.80 11.46
N LEU A 64 11.95 11.75 10.14
CA LEU A 64 10.78 12.04 9.32
C LEU A 64 9.97 10.75 9.11
N TRP A 65 8.75 10.72 9.65
CA TRP A 65 7.89 9.54 9.63
C TRP A 65 6.41 9.91 9.45
N CYS A 66 5.66 8.95 8.93
CA CYS A 66 4.22 8.99 8.76
C CYS A 66 3.62 7.66 9.24
N ILE A 67 2.57 7.70 10.05
CA ILE A 67 1.77 6.53 10.42
C ILE A 67 0.38 6.69 9.84
N VAL A 68 -0.05 5.74 9.01
CA VAL A 68 -1.43 5.59 8.55
C VAL A 68 -2.11 4.56 9.45
N ASP A 69 -3.18 4.97 10.13
CA ASP A 69 -4.02 4.11 10.96
C ASP A 69 -5.31 3.80 10.18
N LEU A 70 -5.34 2.61 9.59
CA LEU A 70 -6.45 2.13 8.76
C LEU A 70 -7.71 1.82 9.58
N VAL A 71 -7.58 1.58 10.89
CA VAL A 71 -8.73 1.30 11.77
C VAL A 71 -9.50 2.58 12.07
N SER A 72 -8.79 3.65 12.36
CA SER A 72 -9.38 4.96 12.69
C SER A 72 -9.53 5.91 11.50
N GLY A 73 -8.86 5.61 10.38
CA GLY A 73 -8.78 6.46 9.18
C GLY A 73 -7.86 7.67 9.32
N TYR A 74 -7.18 7.83 10.46
CA TYR A 74 -6.27 8.94 10.71
C TYR A 74 -4.85 8.65 10.22
N THR A 75 -4.22 9.67 9.66
CA THR A 75 -2.81 9.69 9.30
C THR A 75 -2.08 10.73 10.14
N TYR A 76 -0.92 10.34 10.67
CA TYR A 76 -0.07 11.13 11.55
C TYR A 76 1.27 11.37 10.85
N LEU A 77 1.66 12.63 10.68
CA LEU A 77 2.88 13.01 9.97
C LEU A 77 3.75 13.91 10.85
N ASN A 78 4.95 13.47 11.18
CA ASN A 78 5.97 14.33 11.76
C ASN A 78 6.69 15.08 10.63
N THR A 79 6.89 16.40 10.73
CA THR A 79 7.55 17.19 9.67
C THR A 79 8.99 17.57 10.04
N PRO A 80 9.86 17.84 9.05
CA PRO A 80 11.26 18.21 9.29
C PRO A 80 11.44 19.48 10.15
N GLU A 81 10.45 20.39 10.12
CA GLU A 81 10.50 21.70 10.79
C GLU A 81 10.18 21.62 12.29
N GLY A 82 9.90 20.43 12.81
CA GLY A 82 9.52 20.23 14.21
C GLY A 82 8.04 20.49 14.43
N GLY A 83 7.21 19.51 14.09
CA GLY A 83 5.78 19.50 14.35
C GLY A 83 5.17 18.20 13.88
N CYS A 84 4.10 17.75 14.54
CA CYS A 84 3.31 16.62 14.06
C CYS A 84 1.91 17.08 13.68
N LYS A 85 1.38 16.54 12.58
CA LYS A 85 0.03 16.80 12.09
C LYS A 85 -0.77 15.52 12.11
N LYS A 86 -2.03 15.62 12.51
CA LYS A 86 -3.04 14.58 12.38
C LYS A 86 -4.08 14.99 11.33
N THR A 87 -4.37 14.09 10.40
CA THR A 87 -5.33 14.31 9.30
C THR A 87 -6.24 13.10 9.15
N LEU A 88 -7.54 13.30 8.92
CA LEU A 88 -8.47 12.22 8.57
C LEU A 88 -8.49 12.03 7.05
N TYR A 89 -8.14 10.83 6.58
CA TYR A 89 -8.14 10.51 5.15
C TYR A 89 -9.52 10.02 4.70
N THR A 90 -9.86 10.31 3.45
CA THR A 90 -11.05 9.73 2.82
C THR A 90 -10.83 8.25 2.53
N ASP A 91 -11.91 7.50 2.32
CA ASP A 91 -11.82 6.09 1.92
C ASP A 91 -10.99 5.91 0.64
N GLU A 92 -11.15 6.82 -0.33
CA GLU A 92 -10.37 6.83 -1.59
C GLU A 92 -8.86 7.00 -1.33
N GLN A 93 -8.47 7.82 -0.35
CA GLN A 93 -7.06 8.01 0.04
C GLN A 93 -6.51 6.80 0.81
N ASN A 94 -7.31 6.22 1.72
CA ASN A 94 -6.91 5.06 2.51
C ASN A 94 -6.72 3.80 1.64
N ALA A 95 -7.46 3.67 0.53
CA ALA A 95 -7.34 2.55 -0.41
C ALA A 95 -5.90 2.34 -0.94
N LEU A 96 -5.04 3.36 -0.95
CA LEU A 96 -3.62 3.23 -1.33
C LEU A 96 -2.79 2.36 -0.39
N PHE A 97 -3.20 2.32 0.87
CA PHE A 97 -2.48 1.72 1.98
C PHE A 97 -3.13 0.41 2.45
N GLU A 98 -4.22 -0.03 1.79
CA GLU A 98 -4.86 -1.29 2.13
C GLU A 98 -3.98 -2.51 1.77
N GLN A 99 -4.24 -3.62 2.45
CA GLN A 99 -3.50 -4.86 2.24
C GLN A 99 -3.63 -5.38 0.82
N CYS A 100 -4.83 -5.31 0.27
CA CYS A 100 -5.20 -5.87 -1.01
C CYS A 100 -5.47 -4.76 -2.02
N LEU A 101 -5.23 -5.05 -3.30
CA LEU A 101 -5.71 -4.18 -4.36
C LEU A 101 -7.24 -4.12 -4.32
N PRO A 102 -7.85 -2.95 -4.57
CA PRO A 102 -9.30 -2.84 -4.62
C PRO A 102 -9.85 -3.58 -5.84
N ASP A 103 -11.11 -4.01 -5.77
CA ASP A 103 -11.82 -4.68 -6.87
C ASP A 103 -11.87 -3.86 -8.17
N THR A 104 -11.69 -2.54 -8.06
CA THR A 104 -11.65 -1.60 -9.18
C THR A 104 -10.29 -1.53 -9.88
N ALA A 105 -9.26 -2.23 -9.36
CA ALA A 105 -7.94 -2.27 -9.97
C ALA A 105 -7.98 -3.05 -11.30
N VAL A 106 -7.35 -2.48 -12.33
CA VAL A 106 -7.29 -3.05 -13.68
C VAL A 106 -5.90 -3.61 -13.93
N LEU A 107 -5.82 -4.88 -14.33
CA LEU A 107 -4.57 -5.49 -14.79
C LEU A 107 -4.19 -4.92 -16.17
N GLU A 108 -3.12 -4.13 -16.21
CA GLU A 108 -2.59 -3.49 -17.42
C GLU A 108 -1.67 -4.43 -18.21
N ARG A 109 -0.82 -5.16 -17.49
CA ARG A 109 0.17 -6.08 -18.04
C ARG A 109 0.49 -7.17 -17.04
N SER A 110 0.63 -8.40 -17.51
CA SER A 110 1.11 -9.53 -16.70
C SER A 110 2.50 -10.01 -17.12
N GLY A 111 3.25 -10.58 -16.18
CA GLY A 111 4.60 -11.11 -16.39
C GLY A 111 5.26 -11.54 -15.07
N ASP A 112 6.59 -11.43 -14.98
CA ASP A 112 7.31 -11.65 -13.70
C ASP A 112 6.86 -10.66 -12.61
N VAL A 113 6.38 -9.49 -13.05
CA VAL A 113 5.69 -8.49 -12.25
C VAL A 113 4.40 -8.13 -12.99
N ASP A 114 3.27 -8.24 -12.29
CA ASP A 114 1.96 -7.86 -12.79
C ASP A 114 1.69 -6.38 -12.46
N PHE A 115 1.30 -5.59 -13.46
CA PHE A 115 1.04 -4.16 -13.32
C PHE A 115 -0.45 -3.89 -13.24
N TYR A 116 -0.88 -3.24 -12.17
CA TYR A 116 -2.26 -2.86 -11.91
C TYR A 116 -2.39 -1.35 -11.81
N SER A 117 -3.43 -0.80 -12.45
CA SER A 117 -3.79 0.61 -12.38
C SER A 117 -5.14 0.79 -11.71
N MET A 118 -5.38 1.97 -11.17
CA MET A 118 -6.73 2.44 -10.86
C MET A 118 -6.73 3.96 -10.97
N SER A 119 -7.80 4.48 -11.57
CA SER A 119 -8.06 5.91 -11.64
C SER A 119 -9.39 6.23 -10.98
N ALA A 120 -9.36 7.19 -10.07
CA ALA A 120 -10.48 7.76 -9.36
C ALA A 120 -10.35 9.30 -9.41
N PRO A 121 -11.42 10.08 -9.10
CA PRO A 121 -11.43 11.52 -9.32
C PRO A 121 -10.27 12.28 -8.67
N THR A 122 -9.77 11.81 -7.53
CA THR A 122 -8.67 12.46 -6.80
C THR A 122 -7.41 11.60 -6.72
N LEU A 123 -7.43 10.41 -7.34
CA LEU A 123 -6.37 9.45 -7.22
C LEU A 123 -6.11 8.69 -8.52
N ASP A 124 -4.88 8.79 -9.01
CA ASP A 124 -4.39 7.95 -10.10
C ASP A 124 -3.12 7.24 -9.64
N TRP A 125 -3.11 5.92 -9.69
CA TRP A 125 -1.96 5.14 -9.26
C TRP A 125 -1.74 3.90 -10.12
N LEU A 126 -0.47 3.51 -10.21
CA LEU A 126 0.01 2.32 -10.90
C LEU A 126 0.96 1.57 -9.97
N VAL A 127 0.72 0.28 -9.77
CA VAL A 127 1.58 -0.60 -8.97
C VAL A 127 2.00 -1.82 -9.75
N GLY A 128 3.26 -2.20 -9.53
CA GLY A 128 3.76 -3.52 -9.94
C GLY A 128 3.72 -4.44 -8.73
N MET A 129 2.99 -5.53 -8.84
CA MET A 129 2.86 -6.58 -7.83
C MET A 129 3.61 -7.81 -8.30
N GLN A 130 4.53 -8.29 -7.47
CA GLN A 130 5.30 -9.49 -7.75
C GLN A 130 4.87 -10.60 -6.79
N PRO A 131 4.49 -11.79 -7.28
CA PRO A 131 4.17 -12.93 -6.42
C PRO A 131 5.36 -13.28 -5.51
N VAL A 132 5.08 -13.55 -4.24
CA VAL A 132 6.08 -14.09 -3.30
C VAL A 132 6.11 -15.62 -3.46
N PRO A 133 7.28 -16.22 -3.78
CA PRO A 133 7.38 -17.67 -3.95
C PRO A 133 6.85 -18.45 -2.75
N ASP A 134 6.16 -19.57 -3.03
CA ASP A 134 5.60 -20.48 -2.03
C ASP A 134 4.57 -19.88 -1.06
N THR A 135 3.98 -18.73 -1.41
CA THR A 135 2.88 -18.09 -0.65
C THR A 135 1.75 -17.64 -1.58
N GLU A 136 0.62 -17.21 -1.01
CA GLU A 136 -0.48 -16.56 -1.74
C GLU A 136 -0.31 -15.04 -1.86
N TYR A 137 0.75 -14.48 -1.28
CA TYR A 137 0.95 -13.04 -1.18
C TYR A 137 1.76 -12.47 -2.33
N TYR A 138 1.65 -11.16 -2.47
CA TYR A 138 2.41 -10.35 -3.40
C TYR A 138 3.22 -9.33 -2.63
N PHE A 139 4.36 -8.92 -3.17
CA PHE A 139 5.04 -7.71 -2.70
C PHE A 139 4.91 -6.62 -3.76
N ARG A 140 4.84 -5.38 -3.28
CA ARG A 140 4.88 -4.21 -4.16
C ARG A 140 6.32 -4.09 -4.69
N HIS A 141 6.51 -4.26 -5.99
CA HIS A 141 7.81 -4.12 -6.66
C HIS A 141 8.01 -2.69 -7.20
N PHE A 142 6.90 -2.08 -7.62
CA PHE A 142 6.87 -0.75 -8.21
C PHE A 142 5.67 0.00 -7.67
N SER A 143 5.82 1.30 -7.43
CA SER A 143 4.71 2.16 -7.12
C SER A 143 4.86 3.52 -7.77
N ARG A 144 3.80 3.93 -8.45
CA ARG A 144 3.59 5.30 -8.87
C ARG A 144 2.30 5.82 -8.23
N PHE A 145 2.41 6.74 -7.28
CA PHE A 145 1.26 7.47 -6.73
C PHE A 145 1.72 8.80 -6.17
N PHE A 146 0.85 9.80 -6.25
CA PHE A 146 1.05 11.10 -5.61
C PHE A 146 0.04 11.23 -4.47
N HIS A 147 0.52 11.64 -3.30
CA HIS A 147 -0.34 11.99 -2.19
C HIS A 147 0.27 13.17 -1.46
N GLU A 148 -0.23 14.39 -1.70
CA GLU A 148 0.38 15.66 -1.28
C GLU A 148 0.88 15.69 0.18
N ASN A 149 0.20 14.98 1.07
CA ASN A 149 0.50 14.94 2.51
C ASN A 149 1.42 13.78 2.96
N VAL A 150 1.73 12.80 2.10
CA VAL A 150 2.55 11.61 2.44
C VAL A 150 3.74 11.46 1.51
N VAL A 151 3.50 11.58 0.20
CA VAL A 151 4.49 11.43 -0.86
C VAL A 151 4.39 12.63 -1.78
N SER A 152 5.44 13.46 -1.81
CA SER A 152 5.49 14.65 -2.66
C SER A 152 5.42 14.28 -4.15
N GLU A 153 5.04 15.22 -5.00
CA GLU A 153 4.99 15.01 -6.45
C GLU A 153 6.38 14.64 -7.02
N ASP A 154 7.42 15.20 -6.42
CA ASP A 154 8.82 14.86 -6.66
C ASP A 154 9.23 13.48 -6.11
N SER A 155 8.33 12.73 -5.47
CA SER A 155 8.56 11.40 -4.91
C SER A 155 7.57 10.36 -5.45
N THR A 156 6.84 10.71 -6.52
CA THR A 156 5.72 9.93 -7.06
C THR A 156 6.11 8.53 -7.52
N TYR A 157 7.39 8.24 -7.76
CA TYR A 157 7.86 6.98 -8.36
C TYR A 157 8.89 6.29 -7.45
N GLY A 158 8.60 5.07 -7.05
CA GLY A 158 9.48 4.24 -6.22
C GLY A 158 9.62 2.82 -6.75
N VAL A 159 10.83 2.28 -6.67
CA VAL A 159 11.12 0.86 -6.94
C VAL A 159 11.53 0.19 -5.63
N VAL A 160 10.92 -0.94 -5.31
CA VAL A 160 11.29 -1.73 -4.13
C VAL A 160 12.48 -2.61 -4.45
N TYR A 161 13.56 -2.44 -3.71
CA TYR A 161 14.79 -3.24 -3.87
C TYR A 161 15.09 -4.13 -2.67
N GLN A 162 14.41 -3.92 -1.55
CA GLN A 162 14.46 -4.78 -0.37
C GLN A 162 13.06 -5.04 0.14
N TYR A 163 12.78 -6.29 0.48
CA TYR A 163 11.50 -6.75 1.01
C TYR A 163 11.73 -7.87 2.03
N SER A 164 10.93 -7.89 3.09
CA SER A 164 10.86 -9.00 4.04
C SER A 164 9.42 -9.27 4.50
N LEU A 165 9.14 -10.55 4.75
CA LEU A 165 7.93 -10.98 5.43
C LEU A 165 8.10 -10.78 6.94
N GLY A 166 7.04 -10.32 7.61
CA GLY A 166 7.07 -9.96 9.02
C GLY A 166 7.65 -8.57 9.28
N ILE A 167 7.69 -8.19 10.55
CA ILE A 167 8.31 -6.95 11.05
C ILE A 167 9.46 -7.34 11.97
N SER A 168 10.66 -6.86 11.64
CA SER A 168 11.90 -7.20 12.33
C SER A 168 11.99 -6.55 13.71
N ASP A 169 11.54 -5.30 13.82
CA ASP A 169 11.41 -4.55 15.07
C ASP A 169 10.00 -3.96 15.21
N PRO A 170 9.08 -4.59 15.97
CA PRO A 170 7.73 -4.06 16.17
C PRO A 170 7.68 -2.68 16.81
N THR A 171 8.73 -2.26 17.54
CA THR A 171 8.75 -0.96 18.24
C THR A 171 8.82 0.24 17.29
N VAL A 172 9.03 0.01 15.99
CA VAL A 172 8.96 1.08 14.97
C VAL A 172 7.60 1.78 14.94
N PHE A 173 6.53 1.11 15.40
CA PHE A 173 5.19 1.68 15.53
C PHE A 173 4.93 2.43 16.85
N ASP A 174 5.83 2.35 17.83
CA ASP A 174 5.71 3.01 19.15
C ASP A 174 6.04 4.52 19.07
N LYS A 175 5.52 5.22 18.06
CA LYS A 175 5.65 6.68 17.95
C LYS A 175 4.71 7.35 18.94
N ASP A 176 5.18 8.42 19.59
CA ASP A 176 4.30 9.25 20.41
C ASP A 176 3.36 10.04 19.51
N LEU A 177 2.15 9.52 19.31
CA LEU A 177 1.11 10.17 18.51
C LEU A 177 0.39 11.30 19.26
N SER A 178 0.60 11.42 20.58
CA SER A 178 -0.09 12.44 21.40
C SER A 178 0.38 13.86 21.08
N VAL A 179 1.56 14.00 20.48
CA VAL A 179 2.12 15.28 20.02
C VAL A 179 1.55 15.76 18.68
N CYS A 180 0.71 14.94 18.04
CA CYS A 180 0.09 15.25 16.76
C CYS A 180 -1.26 15.94 17.00
N GLU A 181 -1.25 17.26 16.99
CA GLU A 181 -2.46 18.08 17.10
C GLU A 181 -3.23 18.07 15.76
N ASP A 182 -4.54 18.34 15.83
CA ASP A 182 -5.36 18.50 14.64
C ASP A 182 -4.85 19.73 13.86
N ALA A 183 -4.28 19.51 12.68
CA ALA A 183 -4.12 20.59 11.72
C ALA A 183 -5.54 20.95 11.22
N PRO A 184 -5.89 22.23 11.04
CA PRO A 184 -7.13 22.56 10.36
C PRO A 184 -7.14 21.81 9.03
N LEU A 185 -8.19 21.02 8.80
CA LEU A 185 -8.41 20.29 7.54
C LEU A 185 -8.21 21.29 6.41
N ASP A 186 -7.05 21.25 5.75
CA ASP A 186 -6.94 21.82 4.42
C ASP A 186 -7.88 20.96 3.62
N ARG A 187 -9.05 21.53 3.32
CA ARG A 187 -10.00 20.92 2.41
C ARG A 187 -9.18 20.68 1.17
N ALA A 188 -8.87 19.41 0.90
CA ALA A 188 -8.28 18.97 -0.35
C ALA A 188 -8.93 19.80 -1.45
N SER A 189 -8.15 20.72 -2.00
CA SER A 189 -8.68 21.70 -2.92
C SER A 189 -9.11 20.92 -4.15
N LYS A 190 -10.39 21.08 -4.50
CA LYS A 190 -11.04 20.45 -5.64
C LYS A 190 -10.22 20.51 -6.92
#